data_AF-A0A4S4KMN2-F1
#
_entry.id   AF-A0A4S4KMN2-F1
#
_cell.length_a   1.000
_cell.length_b   1.000
_cell.length_c   1.000
_cell.angle_alpha   90.00
_cell.angle_beta   90.00
_cell.angle_gamma   90.00
#
_symmetry.space_group_name_H-M   'P 1'
#
loop_
_entity.id
_entity.type
_entity.pdbx_description
1 polymer ?
#
loop_
_entity_poly.entity_id
_entity_poly.type
_entity_poly.pdbx_seq_one_letter_code
_entity_poly.pdbx_strand_id
1 'polypeptide(L)'
;MIILDEVEDVPKLASPPPIHSDLSRLTRAVTTTPSLPDYETSQEQHRSDAWKPKPLSRRWRWAIYGLIAYFVVTIAIGVPLIILKSRKSSKTYKSPSLLYPAPAAYGSNINNSLSGLDLGIGPYNVDAATACDIWSFKDRQQGNLMHAQLEYYVPTENTVFVQSNVSYSASNNPSYINGRLNVDISDDPKDTNVSIKVAMSYSGTDIRQQTSVCLMNLDGADGLYLYVPYNLDYPDQLNFNVTVLFPQQDGPIPVYICNFITSLPYFAQHIGNLSPGVSFGTVVLEGSNSSVTVEVGIFRKSINDVFTYRGLSSLSKQNL
;
A
#
# COMPACT_ATOMS: atom_id res chain seq x y z
N MET A 1 10.72 71.97 20.04
CA MET A 1 10.20 71.65 21.38
C MET A 1 10.47 70.17 21.57
N ILE A 2 11.71 69.82 21.95
CA ILE A 2 12.19 69.56 23.34
C ILE A 2 11.42 68.34 23.90
N ILE A 3 11.94 67.11 23.69
CA ILE A 3 12.92 66.32 24.49
C ILE A 3 12.24 65.56 25.64
N LEU A 4 12.52 64.25 25.72
CA LEU A 4 13.03 63.43 26.85
C LEU A 4 12.80 61.94 26.46
N ASP A 5 13.77 61.13 26.02
CA ASP A 5 15.05 60.61 26.58
C ASP A 5 14.93 59.41 27.54
N GLU A 6 16.02 58.61 27.55
CA GLU A 6 16.40 57.40 28.30
C GLU A 6 16.12 56.07 27.57
N VAL A 7 17.06 55.43 26.84
CA VAL A 7 18.46 55.02 27.07
C VAL A 7 18.61 53.98 28.20
N GLU A 8 18.95 52.73 27.84
CA GLU A 8 20.21 52.11 28.28
C GLU A 8 20.51 50.78 27.54
N ASP A 9 21.76 50.69 27.12
CA ASP A 9 22.42 49.65 26.33
C ASP A 9 23.00 48.52 27.21
N VAL A 10 22.92 47.27 26.72
CA VAL A 10 24.02 46.28 26.44
C VAL A 10 25.17 46.21 27.48
N PRO A 11 25.66 45.03 27.97
CA PRO A 11 26.49 44.22 27.08
C PRO A 11 26.71 42.70 27.27
N LYS A 12 27.27 42.21 26.16
CA LYS A 12 27.85 40.92 25.76
C LYS A 12 29.11 40.53 26.57
N LEU A 13 29.27 39.21 26.71
CA LEU A 13 30.49 38.42 26.95
C LEU A 13 31.85 39.15 27.06
N ALA A 14 32.58 38.89 28.15
CA ALA A 14 33.98 38.45 28.11
C ALA A 14 34.42 37.91 29.49
N SER A 15 35.20 36.84 29.47
CA SER A 15 36.00 36.28 30.57
C SER A 15 37.04 37.29 31.10
N PRO A 16 37.59 37.11 32.33
CA PRO A 16 38.94 36.51 32.42
C PRO A 16 39.25 35.74 33.74
N PRO A 17 40.44 35.10 33.81
CA PRO A 17 41.02 34.46 35.01
C PRO A 17 41.99 35.44 35.76
N PRO A 18 42.99 35.03 36.56
CA PRO A 18 42.86 34.88 38.02
C PRO A 18 43.95 35.60 38.88
N ILE A 19 43.82 35.43 40.21
CA ILE A 19 44.82 35.44 41.33
C ILE A 19 45.48 36.74 41.86
N HIS A 20 45.60 36.71 43.20
CA HIS A 20 46.58 37.34 44.12
C HIS A 20 46.35 38.81 44.51
N SER A 21 46.65 39.28 45.72
CA SER A 21 46.74 38.78 47.11
C SER A 21 47.14 40.01 47.94
N ASP A 22 46.62 40.15 49.16
CA ASP A 22 47.29 40.69 50.36
C ASP A 22 46.33 41.48 51.27
N LEU A 23 45.96 40.92 52.42
CA LEU A 23 46.68 40.94 53.71
C LEU A 23 46.32 42.19 54.52
N SER A 24 45.44 41.99 55.50
CA SER A 24 45.51 42.72 56.78
C SER A 24 44.94 41.83 57.88
N ARG A 25 45.90 41.26 58.63
CA ARG A 25 45.73 40.61 59.93
C ARG A 25 44.90 41.49 60.86
N LEU A 26 43.97 40.89 61.58
CA LEU A 26 43.80 41.14 63.01
C LEU A 26 43.28 39.88 63.71
N THR A 27 43.98 39.54 64.77
CA THR A 27 43.96 38.29 65.53
C THR A 27 43.00 38.43 66.71
N ARG A 28 42.02 37.53 66.89
CA ARG A 28 41.79 36.88 68.20
C ARG A 28 40.74 35.77 68.23
N ALA A 29 41.08 34.80 69.07
CA ALA A 29 40.27 33.92 69.90
C ALA A 29 39.60 32.72 69.22
N VAL A 30 40.23 31.57 69.51
CA VAL A 30 39.79 30.20 69.27
C VAL A 30 38.45 29.94 69.97
N THR A 31 37.44 29.61 69.19
CA THR A 31 36.25 28.86 69.63
C THR A 31 36.03 27.73 68.64
N THR A 32 36.02 26.50 69.16
CA THR A 32 35.83 25.25 68.46
C THR A 32 34.42 25.16 67.87
N THR A 33 34.32 25.20 66.54
CA THR A 33 33.15 24.75 65.80
C THR A 33 33.61 23.79 64.68
N PRO A 34 32.90 22.69 64.45
CA PRO A 34 33.34 21.58 63.59
C PRO A 34 33.38 22.03 62.13
N SER A 35 34.59 22.09 61.56
CA SER A 35 34.77 22.36 60.13
C SER A 35 34.42 21.11 59.32
N LEU A 36 33.70 21.34 58.23
CA LEU A 36 33.16 20.35 57.30
C LEU A 36 34.25 19.43 56.73
N PRO A 37 33.89 18.23 56.22
CA PRO A 37 34.84 17.26 55.69
C PRO A 37 35.64 17.84 54.52
N ASP A 38 36.97 17.82 54.64
CA ASP A 38 37.92 18.26 53.61
C ASP A 38 37.81 17.37 52.37
N TYR A 39 37.05 17.86 51.39
CA TYR A 39 36.79 17.17 50.11
C TYR A 39 38.07 17.02 49.26
N GLU A 40 39.10 17.82 49.53
CA GLU A 40 40.35 17.81 48.77
C GLU A 40 41.21 16.57 49.06
N THR A 41 41.20 16.06 50.29
CA THR A 41 41.92 14.81 50.64
C THR A 41 41.32 13.54 50.02
N SER A 42 40.13 13.60 49.43
CA SER A 42 39.47 12.44 48.79
C SER A 42 39.78 12.31 47.29
N GLN A 43 40.24 13.36 46.63
CA GLN A 43 40.54 13.30 45.18
C GLN A 43 41.94 12.77 44.86
N GLU A 44 42.89 12.88 45.77
CA GLU A 44 44.26 12.43 45.54
C GLU A 44 44.42 10.91 45.65
N GLN A 45 43.55 10.24 46.43
CA GLN A 45 43.57 8.78 46.56
C GLN A 45 42.84 8.04 45.42
N HIS A 46 42.02 8.74 44.63
CA HIS A 46 41.33 8.18 43.46
C HIS A 46 42.07 8.40 42.12
N ARG A 47 43.10 9.25 42.08
CA ARG A 47 43.86 9.55 40.85
C ARG A 47 45.07 8.64 40.61
N SER A 48 45.46 7.80 41.57
CA SER A 48 46.61 6.90 41.44
C SER A 48 46.28 5.47 41.01
N ASP A 49 45.02 5.13 40.70
CA ASP A 49 44.70 3.90 39.99
C ASP A 49 44.95 4.08 38.48
N ALA A 50 46.21 4.38 38.15
CA ALA A 50 46.74 4.19 36.82
C ALA A 50 46.66 2.70 36.51
N TRP A 51 45.64 2.31 35.73
CA TRP A 51 45.41 0.95 35.26
C TRP A 51 46.68 0.43 34.56
N LYS A 52 47.51 -0.29 35.30
CA LYS A 52 48.60 -1.07 34.72
C LYS A 52 47.93 -2.25 34.00
N PRO A 53 47.98 -2.34 32.66
CA PRO A 53 47.45 -3.50 31.98
C PRO A 53 48.25 -4.71 32.45
N LYS A 54 47.61 -5.59 33.23
CA LYS A 54 48.19 -6.89 33.59
C LYS A 54 48.53 -7.61 32.28
N PRO A 55 49.71 -8.22 32.13
CA PRO A 55 50.05 -8.94 30.92
C PRO A 55 49.01 -10.05 30.73
N LEU A 56 48.18 -9.87 29.71
CA LEU A 56 47.12 -10.79 29.36
C LEU A 56 47.75 -12.18 29.19
N SER A 57 47.43 -13.06 30.14
CA SER A 57 47.97 -14.41 30.14
C SER A 57 47.70 -15.06 28.78
N ARG A 58 48.63 -15.89 28.32
CA ARG A 58 48.58 -16.59 27.02
C ARG A 58 47.25 -17.30 26.74
N ARG A 59 46.45 -17.58 27.80
CA ARG A 59 45.10 -18.14 27.76
C ARG A 59 44.02 -17.20 27.22
N TRP A 60 44.15 -15.88 27.38
CA TRP A 60 43.15 -14.93 26.85
C TRP A 60 43.18 -14.81 25.33
N ARG A 61 44.35 -15.03 24.73
CA ARG A 61 44.49 -15.08 23.26
C ARG A 61 43.63 -16.18 22.66
N TRP A 62 43.55 -17.35 23.31
CA TRP A 62 42.69 -18.45 22.88
C TRP A 62 41.20 -18.11 22.99
N ALA A 63 40.79 -17.38 24.03
CA ALA A 63 39.41 -16.88 24.15
C ALA A 63 39.06 -15.91 23.02
N ILE A 64 39.98 -15.01 22.66
CA ILE A 64 39.80 -14.09 21.53
C ILE A 64 39.73 -14.84 20.21
N TYR A 65 40.62 -15.81 19.98
CA TYR A 65 40.57 -16.63 18.75
C TYR A 65 39.26 -17.42 18.66
N GLY A 66 38.75 -17.95 19.78
CA GLY A 66 37.44 -18.61 19.83
C GLY A 66 36.29 -17.66 19.47
N LEU A 67 36.32 -16.43 19.97
CA LEU A 67 35.29 -15.43 19.68
C LEU A 67 35.34 -14.96 18.21
N ILE A 68 36.53 -14.77 17.66
CA ILE A 68 36.71 -14.43 16.23
C ILE A 68 36.21 -15.58 15.35
N ALA A 69 36.60 -16.82 15.65
CA ALA A 69 36.13 -18.00 14.91
C ALA A 69 34.61 -18.15 14.98
N TYR A 70 34.00 -17.90 16.14
CA TYR A 70 32.55 -17.88 16.31
C TYR A 70 31.90 -16.84 15.39
N PHE A 71 32.39 -15.61 15.35
CA PHE A 71 31.86 -14.57 14.46
C PHE A 71 31.97 -14.95 12.98
N VAL A 72 33.12 -15.48 12.56
CA VAL A 72 33.34 -15.90 11.16
C VAL A 72 32.37 -17.02 10.76
N VAL A 73 32.19 -18.03 11.61
CA VAL A 73 31.25 -19.13 11.36
C VAL A 73 29.81 -18.62 11.32
N THR A 74 29.44 -17.72 12.23
CA THR A 74 28.08 -17.15 12.29
C THR A 74 27.77 -16.30 11.05
N ILE A 75 28.73 -15.54 10.54
CA ILE A 75 28.57 -14.77 9.29
C ILE A 75 28.51 -15.72 8.08
N ALA A 76 29.41 -16.70 8.01
CA ALA A 76 29.49 -17.64 6.90
C ALA A 76 28.24 -18.51 6.75
N ILE A 77 27.53 -18.82 7.84
CA ILE A 77 26.30 -19.61 7.82
C ILE A 77 25.05 -18.71 7.84
N GLY A 78 25.05 -17.65 8.65
CA GLY A 78 23.92 -16.76 8.84
C GLY A 78 23.59 -15.93 7.59
N VAL A 79 24.61 -15.37 6.92
CA VAL A 79 24.39 -14.52 5.74
C VAL A 79 23.77 -15.31 4.58
N PRO A 80 24.24 -16.51 4.20
CA PRO A 80 23.59 -17.32 3.18
C PRO A 80 22.14 -17.69 3.51
N LEU A 81 21.83 -18.03 4.77
CA LEU A 81 20.46 -18.35 5.17
C LEU A 81 19.52 -17.15 5.09
N ILE A 82 19.99 -15.96 5.47
CA ILE A 82 19.21 -14.72 5.35
C ILE A 82 19.00 -14.35 3.88
N ILE A 83 20.03 -14.47 3.03
CA ILE A 83 19.92 -14.18 1.59
C ILE A 83 19.03 -15.22 0.88
N LEU A 84 19.12 -16.50 1.24
CA LEU A 84 18.25 -17.56 0.67
C LEU A 84 16.80 -17.41 1.13
N LYS A 85 16.56 -17.01 2.38
CA LYS A 85 15.22 -16.66 2.88
C LYS A 85 14.68 -15.41 2.20
N SER A 86 15.51 -14.39 2.01
CA SER A 86 15.15 -13.15 1.29
C SER A 86 14.82 -13.43 -0.18
N ARG A 87 15.60 -14.28 -0.87
CA ARG A 87 15.33 -14.66 -2.27
C ARG A 87 14.08 -15.53 -2.44
N LYS A 88 13.65 -16.26 -1.42
CA LYS A 88 12.34 -16.94 -1.42
C LYS A 88 11.18 -16.00 -1.04
N SER A 89 11.47 -14.94 -0.27
CA SER A 89 10.48 -13.90 0.09
C SER A 89 10.13 -12.93 -1.03
N SER A 90 10.87 -12.90 -2.15
CA SER A 90 10.56 -12.00 -3.26
C SER A 90 9.45 -12.51 -4.21
N LYS A 91 8.78 -13.61 -3.88
CA LYS A 91 7.66 -14.17 -4.67
C LYS A 91 6.31 -14.22 -3.94
N THR A 92 6.17 -13.59 -2.78
CA THR A 92 4.87 -13.57 -2.09
C THR A 92 4.70 -12.28 -1.31
N TYR A 93 4.38 -11.21 -2.03
CA TYR A 93 3.59 -10.13 -1.44
C TYR A 93 2.12 -10.44 -1.73
N LYS A 94 1.60 -11.53 -1.13
CA LYS A 94 0.16 -11.56 -0.83
C LYS A 94 0.04 -10.55 0.31
N SER A 95 -0.51 -9.37 0.02
CA SER A 95 -0.85 -8.38 1.05
C SER A 95 -1.57 -9.13 2.17
N PRO A 96 -1.10 -9.05 3.43
CA PRO A 96 -1.75 -9.75 4.52
C PRO A 96 -3.17 -9.23 4.55
N SER A 97 -4.13 -10.15 4.46
CA SER A 97 -5.56 -9.98 4.73
C SER A 97 -5.81 -8.86 5.74
N LEU A 98 -5.92 -7.63 5.26
CA LEU A 98 -6.50 -6.55 6.03
C LEU A 98 -7.95 -6.95 6.15
N LEU A 99 -8.38 -7.13 7.41
CA LEU A 99 -9.77 -7.30 7.81
C LEU A 99 -10.64 -6.51 6.84
N TYR A 100 -11.41 -7.23 6.02
CA TYR A 100 -12.31 -6.64 5.05
C TYR A 100 -13.19 -5.63 5.82
N PRO A 101 -12.96 -4.32 5.66
CA PRO A 101 -13.60 -3.36 6.54
C PRO A 101 -15.09 -3.31 6.21
N ALA A 102 -15.89 -3.01 7.23
CA ALA A 102 -17.33 -2.92 7.08
C ALA A 102 -17.70 -1.91 5.95
N PRO A 103 -18.83 -2.13 5.25
CA PRO A 103 -19.30 -1.24 4.20
C PRO A 103 -19.29 0.22 4.66
N ALA A 104 -18.82 1.11 3.78
CA ALA A 104 -18.94 2.54 4.02
C ALA A 104 -20.43 2.85 4.18
N ALA A 105 -20.82 3.35 5.35
CA ALA A 105 -22.20 3.74 5.62
C ALA A 105 -22.56 4.91 4.69
N TYR A 106 -23.11 4.58 3.53
CA TYR A 106 -23.56 5.59 2.58
C TYR A 106 -24.74 6.33 3.20
N GLY A 107 -24.65 7.66 3.26
CA GLY A 107 -25.69 8.52 3.82
C GLY A 107 -27.02 8.26 3.13
N SER A 108 -27.90 7.53 3.81
CA SER A 108 -29.28 7.30 3.42
C SER A 108 -30.02 8.62 3.38
N ASN A 109 -30.18 9.16 2.16
CA ASN A 109 -31.27 10.05 1.80
C ASN A 109 -32.03 9.45 0.61
N ILE A 110 -32.35 8.16 0.67
CA ILE A 110 -33.24 7.53 -0.31
C ILE A 110 -34.38 6.90 0.46
N ASN A 111 -35.47 7.66 0.54
CA ASN A 111 -36.73 7.23 1.09
C ASN A 111 -37.21 5.98 0.34
N ASN A 112 -37.34 4.88 1.07
CA ASN A 112 -38.15 3.69 0.75
C ASN A 112 -37.94 3.07 -0.64
N SER A 113 -37.06 2.07 -0.72
CA SER A 113 -37.29 0.87 -1.53
C SER A 113 -36.14 -0.14 -1.35
N LEU A 114 -36.46 -1.36 -0.91
CA LEU A 114 -35.62 -2.56 -0.99
C LEU A 114 -35.40 -3.03 -2.45
N SER A 115 -35.09 -2.12 -3.37
CA SER A 115 -34.87 -2.42 -4.79
C SER A 115 -33.54 -1.84 -5.23
N GLY A 116 -32.63 -2.74 -5.61
CA GLY A 116 -31.55 -2.47 -6.55
C GLY A 116 -30.47 -1.53 -6.06
N LEU A 117 -29.34 -2.09 -5.65
CA LEU A 117 -28.09 -1.34 -5.67
C LEU A 117 -27.85 -0.91 -7.13
N ASP A 118 -28.15 0.35 -7.44
CA ASP A 118 -28.01 0.91 -8.78
C ASP A 118 -26.55 1.29 -9.02
N LEU A 119 -25.74 0.26 -9.32
CA LEU A 119 -24.34 0.39 -9.67
C LEU A 119 -24.12 1.13 -11.02
N GLY A 120 -25.17 1.72 -11.62
CA GLY A 120 -25.14 2.39 -12.92
C GLY A 120 -25.27 3.92 -12.90
N ILE A 121 -25.47 4.56 -11.73
CA ILE A 121 -25.70 6.02 -11.66
C ILE A 121 -24.59 6.74 -10.90
N GLY A 122 -23.58 7.16 -11.67
CA GLY A 122 -22.66 8.24 -11.30
C GLY A 122 -21.31 7.80 -10.71
N PRO A 123 -20.29 8.67 -10.81
CA PRO A 123 -18.97 8.37 -10.29
C PRO A 123 -19.00 8.26 -8.77
N TYR A 124 -18.44 7.18 -8.22
CA TYR A 124 -18.34 7.03 -6.77
C TYR A 124 -17.31 7.99 -6.20
N ASN A 125 -17.57 8.47 -4.98
CA ASN A 125 -16.58 9.24 -4.25
C ASN A 125 -15.44 8.30 -3.80
N VAL A 126 -14.23 8.63 -4.25
CA VAL A 126 -12.98 7.93 -3.89
C VAL A 126 -12.74 7.96 -2.37
N ASP A 127 -13.22 8.99 -1.66
CA ASP A 127 -13.09 9.10 -0.20
C ASP A 127 -13.89 8.05 0.58
N ALA A 128 -14.90 7.44 -0.06
CA ALA A 128 -15.68 6.35 0.53
C ALA A 128 -15.04 4.97 0.30
N ALA A 129 -13.90 4.92 -0.38
CA ALA A 129 -13.19 3.68 -0.63
C ALA A 129 -12.63 3.08 0.65
N THR A 130 -12.69 1.76 0.72
CA THR A 130 -12.04 0.97 1.76
C THR A 130 -10.53 1.14 1.72
N ALA A 131 -9.96 1.10 0.53
CA ALA A 131 -8.54 1.20 0.29
C ALA A 131 -8.27 1.71 -1.12
N CYS A 132 -7.28 2.56 -1.30
CA CYS A 132 -6.83 3.02 -2.61
C CYS A 132 -5.32 2.92 -2.72
N ASP A 133 -4.83 2.64 -3.93
CA ASP A 133 -3.43 2.82 -4.30
C ASP A 133 -2.43 2.03 -3.41
N ILE A 134 -2.85 0.86 -2.92
CA ILE A 134 -1.98 -0.08 -2.19
C ILE A 134 -1.17 -0.90 -3.20
N TRP A 135 -0.18 -0.24 -3.79
CA TRP A 135 0.68 -0.83 -4.83
C TRP A 135 1.68 -1.85 -4.28
N SER A 136 1.68 -3.06 -4.82
CA SER A 136 2.73 -4.07 -4.61
C SER A 136 4.08 -3.58 -5.13
N PHE A 137 4.08 -2.89 -6.27
CA PHE A 137 5.16 -2.04 -6.71
C PHE A 137 4.61 -0.88 -7.54
N LYS A 138 5.35 0.22 -7.60
CA LYS A 138 5.05 1.39 -8.42
C LYS A 138 6.32 1.97 -9.00
N ASP A 139 6.15 2.75 -10.05
CA ASP A 139 7.20 3.56 -10.68
C ASP A 139 8.38 2.73 -11.19
N ARG A 140 8.11 1.49 -11.63
CA ARG A 140 9.11 0.65 -12.28
C ARG A 140 9.17 1.03 -13.77
N GLN A 141 10.30 1.57 -14.19
CA GLN A 141 10.52 1.92 -15.58
C GLN A 141 10.74 0.67 -16.45
N GLN A 142 9.99 0.57 -17.56
CA GLN A 142 10.16 -0.47 -18.57
C GLN A 142 9.99 0.16 -19.96
N GLY A 143 11.12 0.43 -20.62
CA GLY A 143 11.12 1.21 -21.85
C GLY A 143 10.73 2.67 -21.58
N ASN A 144 9.75 3.17 -22.33
CA ASN A 144 9.28 4.56 -22.24
C ASN A 144 8.13 4.77 -21.24
N LEU A 145 7.62 3.68 -20.65
CA LEU A 145 6.52 3.73 -19.69
C LEU A 145 6.98 3.26 -18.31
N MET A 146 6.30 3.79 -17.30
CA MET A 146 6.39 3.39 -15.91
C MET A 146 5.28 2.41 -15.59
N HIS A 147 5.52 1.47 -14.67
CA HIS A 147 4.58 0.43 -14.32
C HIS A 147 4.30 0.40 -12.82
N ALA A 148 3.05 0.12 -12.48
CA ALA A 148 2.60 -0.16 -11.13
C ALA A 148 1.66 -1.39 -11.14
N GLN A 149 1.67 -2.13 -10.04
CA GLN A 149 0.81 -3.31 -9.86
C GLN A 149 0.26 -3.36 -8.45
N LEU A 150 -1.02 -3.71 -8.33
CA LEU A 150 -1.70 -3.97 -7.06
C LEU A 150 -2.61 -5.19 -7.18
N GLU A 151 -3.05 -5.69 -6.02
CA GLU A 151 -3.94 -6.83 -5.91
C GLU A 151 -4.89 -6.61 -4.72
N TYR A 152 -6.18 -6.81 -4.97
CA TYR A 152 -7.25 -6.77 -3.97
C TYR A 152 -7.97 -8.11 -3.92
N TYR A 153 -8.62 -8.36 -2.78
CA TYR A 153 -9.44 -9.55 -2.56
C TYR A 153 -10.83 -9.10 -2.13
N VAL A 154 -11.87 -9.60 -2.81
CA VAL A 154 -13.27 -9.33 -2.46
C VAL A 154 -13.99 -10.64 -2.11
N PRO A 155 -14.91 -10.62 -1.13
CA PRO A 155 -15.70 -11.80 -0.79
C PRO A 155 -16.62 -12.19 -1.95
N THR A 156 -17.00 -13.47 -2.00
CA THR A 156 -17.90 -14.03 -3.03
C THR A 156 -19.39 -13.89 -2.69
N GLU A 157 -19.72 -13.51 -1.46
CA GLU A 157 -21.10 -13.43 -0.96
C GLU A 157 -21.89 -12.26 -1.57
N ASN A 158 -21.18 -11.17 -1.90
CA ASN A 158 -21.76 -9.93 -2.38
C ASN A 158 -21.66 -9.79 -3.91
N THR A 159 -22.26 -8.73 -4.44
CA THR A 159 -22.10 -8.37 -5.85
C THR A 159 -20.66 -7.97 -6.13
N VAL A 160 -20.02 -8.59 -7.12
CA VAL A 160 -18.66 -8.24 -7.54
C VAL A 160 -18.72 -7.23 -8.69
N PHE A 161 -18.04 -6.10 -8.56
CA PHE A 161 -18.01 -5.11 -9.63
C PHE A 161 -16.63 -4.61 -10.04
N VAL A 162 -16.52 -4.18 -11.29
CA VAL A 162 -15.35 -3.48 -11.82
C VAL A 162 -15.80 -2.28 -12.65
N GLN A 163 -15.52 -1.07 -12.17
CA GLN A 163 -16.03 0.16 -12.79
C GLN A 163 -14.96 1.22 -12.91
N SER A 164 -15.22 2.20 -13.78
CA SER A 164 -14.37 3.39 -13.93
C SER A 164 -15.19 4.67 -14.00
N ASN A 165 -14.59 5.81 -13.64
CA ASN A 165 -15.19 7.13 -13.85
C ASN A 165 -15.15 7.60 -15.32
N VAL A 166 -14.56 6.79 -16.20
CA VAL A 166 -14.38 7.15 -17.60
C VAL A 166 -15.73 7.00 -18.30
N SER A 167 -16.35 8.14 -18.59
CA SER A 167 -17.62 8.18 -19.30
C SER A 167 -17.44 8.18 -20.81
N TYR A 168 -18.54 7.93 -21.53
CA TYR A 168 -18.68 8.09 -22.98
C TYR A 168 -18.56 9.53 -23.48
N SER A 169 -18.52 10.52 -22.57
CA SER A 169 -18.50 11.93 -22.93
C SER A 169 -17.20 12.29 -23.63
N ALA A 170 -17.30 13.07 -24.71
CA ALA A 170 -16.18 13.59 -25.51
C ALA A 170 -15.16 14.44 -24.74
N SER A 171 -15.38 14.68 -23.45
CA SER A 171 -14.41 15.31 -22.54
C SER A 171 -13.23 14.40 -22.21
N ASN A 172 -13.43 13.07 -22.23
CA ASN A 172 -12.35 12.11 -22.08
C ASN A 172 -11.79 11.80 -23.46
N ASN A 173 -10.60 12.31 -23.78
CA ASN A 173 -9.92 11.96 -25.03
C ASN A 173 -9.61 10.45 -25.02
N PRO A 174 -10.30 9.62 -25.83
CA PRO A 174 -10.19 8.16 -25.76
C PRO A 174 -8.81 7.65 -26.21
N SER A 175 -7.99 8.52 -26.80
CA SER A 175 -6.67 8.19 -27.33
C SER A 175 -5.60 7.99 -26.26
N TYR A 176 -5.82 8.49 -25.03
CA TYR A 176 -4.82 8.43 -23.95
C TYR A 176 -5.12 7.35 -22.91
N ILE A 177 -6.32 6.76 -22.95
CA ILE A 177 -6.77 5.73 -22.02
C ILE A 177 -7.02 4.45 -22.80
N ASN A 178 -6.36 3.37 -22.42
CA ASN A 178 -6.65 2.04 -22.94
C ASN A 178 -6.73 1.04 -21.80
N GLY A 179 -7.59 0.04 -21.94
CA GLY A 179 -7.83 -0.93 -20.90
C GLY A 179 -8.03 -2.34 -21.46
N ARG A 180 -7.68 -3.33 -20.64
CA ARG A 180 -8.14 -4.70 -20.81
C ARG A 180 -8.65 -5.23 -19.48
N LEU A 181 -9.77 -5.93 -19.52
CA LEU A 181 -10.30 -6.72 -18.42
C LEU A 181 -10.26 -8.19 -18.84
N ASN A 182 -9.54 -9.01 -18.08
CA ASN A 182 -9.58 -10.47 -18.19
C ASN A 182 -10.30 -11.05 -16.98
N VAL A 183 -11.20 -11.99 -17.21
CA VAL A 183 -11.97 -12.65 -16.16
C VAL A 183 -11.81 -14.15 -16.31
N ASP A 184 -11.33 -14.81 -15.26
CA ASP A 184 -11.03 -16.25 -15.28
C ASP A 184 -11.22 -16.88 -13.89
N ILE A 185 -10.92 -18.17 -13.77
CA ILE A 185 -10.84 -18.92 -12.51
C ILE A 185 -9.39 -18.92 -12.01
N SER A 186 -9.19 -18.82 -10.70
CA SER A 186 -7.87 -18.94 -10.09
C SER A 186 -7.34 -20.37 -10.16
N ASP A 187 -6.07 -20.53 -10.54
CA ASP A 187 -5.36 -21.81 -10.50
C ASP A 187 -5.01 -22.26 -9.04
N ASP A 188 -5.14 -21.37 -8.06
CA ASP A 188 -4.84 -21.67 -6.65
C ASP A 188 -6.13 -22.17 -5.94
N PRO A 189 -6.24 -23.47 -5.62
CA PRO A 189 -7.44 -24.04 -4.99
C PRO A 189 -7.64 -23.56 -3.55
N LYS A 190 -6.68 -22.81 -2.99
CA LYS A 190 -6.78 -22.20 -1.66
C LYS A 190 -7.43 -20.82 -1.68
N ASP A 191 -7.62 -20.24 -2.85
CA ASP A 191 -8.28 -18.95 -2.95
C ASP A 191 -9.77 -19.13 -2.64
N THR A 192 -10.24 -18.47 -1.60
CA THR A 192 -11.66 -18.46 -1.21
C THR A 192 -12.38 -17.17 -1.65
N ASN A 193 -11.61 -16.17 -2.01
CA ASN A 193 -12.06 -14.83 -2.38
C ASN A 193 -11.80 -14.59 -3.87
N VAL A 194 -12.52 -13.63 -4.45
CA VAL A 194 -12.22 -13.16 -5.80
C VAL A 194 -10.97 -12.28 -5.74
N SER A 195 -9.96 -12.62 -6.53
CA SER A 195 -8.72 -11.86 -6.66
C SER A 195 -8.84 -10.87 -7.80
N ILE A 196 -8.66 -9.58 -7.52
CA ILE A 196 -8.63 -8.52 -8.52
C ILE A 196 -7.22 -7.95 -8.61
N LYS A 197 -6.54 -8.23 -9.72
CA LYS A 197 -5.18 -7.75 -10.01
C LYS A 197 -5.25 -6.60 -10.99
N VAL A 198 -4.55 -5.50 -10.70
CA VAL A 198 -4.46 -4.36 -11.61
C VAL A 198 -3.00 -4.10 -11.91
N ALA A 199 -2.64 -4.22 -13.19
CA ALA A 199 -1.38 -3.74 -13.71
C ALA A 199 -1.64 -2.47 -14.52
N MET A 200 -0.95 -1.40 -14.17
CA MET A 200 -1.09 -0.09 -14.79
C MET A 200 0.24 0.30 -15.42
N SER A 201 0.22 0.79 -16.66
CA SER A 201 1.36 1.46 -17.28
C SER A 201 1.03 2.90 -17.63
N TYR A 202 1.99 3.80 -17.42
CA TYR A 202 1.77 5.24 -17.53
C TYR A 202 3.03 5.97 -17.98
N SER A 203 2.87 7.11 -18.64
CA SER A 203 3.99 7.91 -19.16
C SER A 203 4.74 8.69 -18.07
N GLY A 204 4.06 9.13 -17.01
CA GLY A 204 4.63 9.98 -15.96
C GLY A 204 4.04 9.74 -14.57
N THR A 205 4.85 9.97 -13.54
CA THR A 205 4.43 9.77 -12.13
C THR A 205 3.28 10.69 -11.72
N ASP A 206 3.14 11.84 -12.37
CA ASP A 206 2.12 12.84 -12.06
C ASP A 206 0.72 12.33 -12.44
N ILE A 207 0.59 11.61 -13.55
CA ILE A 207 -0.67 10.97 -13.96
C ILE A 207 -1.02 9.85 -12.96
N ARG A 208 -0.02 9.06 -12.54
CA ARG A 208 -0.20 8.00 -11.52
C ARG A 208 -0.64 8.57 -10.17
N GLN A 209 -0.25 9.79 -9.83
CA GLN A 209 -0.71 10.46 -8.61
C GLN A 209 -2.15 10.98 -8.71
N GLN A 210 -2.61 11.29 -9.92
CA GLN A 210 -3.97 11.76 -10.20
C GLN A 210 -4.94 10.61 -10.51
N THR A 211 -4.41 9.43 -10.79
CA THR A 211 -5.17 8.18 -10.99
C THR A 211 -5.28 7.45 -9.67
N SER A 212 -6.49 7.01 -9.31
CA SER A 212 -6.71 6.20 -8.11
C SER A 212 -7.35 4.87 -8.46
N VAL A 213 -6.81 3.80 -7.86
CA VAL A 213 -7.32 2.44 -8.01
C VAL A 213 -7.79 1.94 -6.66
N CYS A 214 -9.11 1.87 -6.51
CA CYS A 214 -9.75 1.76 -5.21
C CYS A 214 -10.56 0.48 -5.08
N LEU A 215 -10.42 -0.15 -3.91
CA LEU A 215 -11.30 -1.18 -3.40
C LEU A 215 -12.48 -0.49 -2.74
N MET A 216 -13.68 -0.79 -3.23
CA MET A 216 -14.94 -0.28 -2.71
C MET A 216 -15.65 -1.40 -1.96
N ASN A 217 -16.18 -1.07 -0.78
CA ASN A 217 -17.14 -1.89 -0.06
C ASN A 217 -18.41 -1.04 0.12
N LEU A 218 -19.38 -1.29 -0.75
CA LEU A 218 -20.70 -0.69 -0.74
C LEU A 218 -21.67 -1.69 -0.13
N ASP A 219 -22.79 -1.20 0.40
CA ASP A 219 -23.80 -2.06 1.01
C ASP A 219 -24.32 -3.13 0.03
N GLY A 220 -23.83 -4.36 0.17
CA GLY A 220 -24.14 -5.50 -0.72
C GLY A 220 -23.34 -5.59 -2.02
N ALA A 221 -22.32 -4.75 -2.23
CA ALA A 221 -21.41 -4.88 -3.37
C ALA A 221 -19.97 -4.48 -3.07
N ASP A 222 -19.07 -5.30 -3.58
CA ASP A 222 -17.65 -5.23 -3.33
C ASP A 222 -16.91 -5.27 -4.65
N GLY A 223 -15.93 -4.39 -4.84
CA GLY A 223 -15.35 -4.29 -6.16
C GLY A 223 -14.26 -3.28 -6.34
N LEU A 224 -13.86 -3.15 -7.59
CA LEU A 224 -12.84 -2.23 -8.05
C LEU A 224 -13.48 -0.99 -8.65
N TYR A 225 -13.00 0.17 -8.23
CA TYR A 225 -13.27 1.45 -8.89
C TYR A 225 -11.97 2.08 -9.38
N LEU A 226 -11.95 2.43 -10.67
CA LEU A 226 -10.86 3.12 -11.34
C LEU A 226 -11.22 4.59 -11.53
N TYR A 227 -10.50 5.46 -10.84
CA TYR A 227 -10.59 6.90 -11.06
C TYR A 227 -9.45 7.34 -11.98
N VAL A 228 -9.80 7.88 -13.14
CA VAL A 228 -8.90 8.41 -14.15
C VAL A 228 -9.09 9.93 -14.26
N PRO A 229 -8.02 10.74 -14.29
CA PRO A 229 -8.15 12.18 -14.45
C PRO A 229 -8.75 12.57 -15.81
N TYR A 230 -9.54 13.65 -15.83
CA TYR A 230 -10.22 14.15 -17.03
C TYR A 230 -9.29 14.95 -17.96
N ASN A 231 -8.15 15.42 -17.44
CA ASN A 231 -7.22 16.35 -18.08
C ASN A 231 -5.96 15.64 -18.61
N LEU A 232 -6.14 14.54 -19.35
CA LEU A 232 -5.04 13.87 -20.05
C LEU A 232 -4.71 14.63 -21.35
N ASP A 233 -3.45 15.00 -21.53
CA ASP A 233 -2.95 15.70 -22.73
C ASP A 233 -1.69 15.02 -23.26
N TYR A 234 -1.32 15.22 -24.53
CA TYR A 234 -0.10 14.62 -25.08
C TYR A 234 1.16 15.07 -24.31
N PRO A 235 2.08 14.16 -23.91
CA PRO A 235 2.19 12.75 -24.30
C PRO A 235 1.64 11.75 -23.26
N ASP A 236 0.65 12.13 -22.47
CA ASP A 236 0.04 11.31 -21.43
C ASP A 236 -0.51 10.01 -22.00
N GLN A 237 -0.20 8.91 -21.31
CA GLN A 237 -0.72 7.60 -21.64
C GLN A 237 -1.02 6.86 -20.35
N LEU A 238 -2.18 6.20 -20.31
CA LEU A 238 -2.63 5.40 -19.19
C LEU A 238 -3.21 4.10 -19.72
N ASN A 239 -2.51 2.98 -19.48
CA ASN A 239 -2.99 1.66 -19.87
C ASN A 239 -3.26 0.82 -18.64
N PHE A 240 -4.43 0.19 -18.60
CA PHE A 240 -4.83 -0.72 -17.54
C PHE A 240 -4.93 -2.14 -18.06
N ASN A 241 -4.46 -3.08 -17.25
CA ASN A 241 -4.70 -4.50 -17.41
C ASN A 241 -5.25 -5.03 -16.09
N VAL A 242 -6.56 -5.24 -16.06
CA VAL A 242 -7.31 -5.72 -14.90
C VAL A 242 -7.56 -7.21 -15.10
N THR A 243 -7.24 -8.02 -14.11
CA THR A 243 -7.52 -9.46 -14.10
C THR A 243 -8.36 -9.79 -12.88
N VAL A 244 -9.55 -10.34 -13.11
CA VAL A 244 -10.45 -10.84 -12.08
C VAL A 244 -10.39 -12.35 -12.10
N LEU A 245 -10.01 -12.95 -10.97
CA LEU A 245 -9.91 -14.39 -10.81
C LEU A 245 -10.92 -14.84 -9.75
N PHE A 246 -11.92 -15.60 -10.17
CA PHE A 246 -12.87 -16.22 -9.28
C PHE A 246 -12.24 -17.44 -8.59
N PRO A 247 -12.54 -17.70 -7.31
CA PRO A 247 -12.00 -18.84 -6.61
C PRO A 247 -12.49 -20.15 -7.22
N GLN A 248 -11.64 -21.17 -7.18
CA GLN A 248 -12.00 -22.53 -7.53
C GLN A 248 -12.28 -23.33 -6.26
N GLN A 249 -13.39 -24.06 -6.22
CA GLN A 249 -13.61 -25.06 -5.18
C GLN A 249 -13.22 -26.45 -5.67
N ASP A 250 -12.45 -27.17 -4.85
CA ASP A 250 -12.22 -28.60 -5.03
C ASP A 250 -13.51 -29.36 -4.71
N GLY A 251 -14.40 -29.48 -5.70
CA GLY A 251 -15.66 -30.19 -5.52
C GLY A 251 -16.57 -30.18 -6.76
N PRO A 252 -17.68 -30.94 -6.71
CA PRO A 252 -18.66 -30.98 -7.80
C PRO A 252 -19.60 -29.77 -7.82
N ILE A 253 -19.51 -28.89 -6.82
CA ILE A 253 -20.41 -27.75 -6.63
C ILE A 253 -19.70 -26.49 -7.17
N PRO A 254 -20.29 -25.78 -8.14
CA PRO A 254 -19.75 -24.51 -8.62
C PRO A 254 -19.78 -23.46 -7.51
N VAL A 255 -18.80 -22.56 -7.51
CA VAL A 255 -18.88 -21.32 -6.72
C VAL A 255 -20.02 -20.47 -7.29
N TYR A 256 -20.94 -20.04 -6.42
CA TYR A 256 -22.03 -19.16 -6.83
C TYR A 256 -21.67 -17.70 -6.54
N ILE A 257 -21.73 -16.86 -7.56
CA ILE A 257 -21.54 -15.41 -7.48
C ILE A 257 -22.89 -14.75 -7.77
N CYS A 258 -23.41 -14.00 -6.79
CA CYS A 258 -24.75 -13.39 -6.90
C CYS A 258 -24.86 -12.52 -8.16
N ASN A 259 -23.99 -11.53 -8.29
CA ASN A 259 -23.94 -10.64 -9.46
C ASN A 259 -22.48 -10.31 -9.82
N PHE A 260 -22.20 -10.23 -11.11
CA PHE A 260 -20.94 -9.70 -11.64
C PHE A 260 -21.23 -8.56 -12.62
N ILE A 261 -20.72 -7.36 -12.31
CA ILE A 261 -21.06 -6.13 -13.04
C ILE A 261 -19.79 -5.41 -13.49
N THR A 262 -19.67 -5.09 -14.77
CA THR A 262 -18.59 -4.28 -15.31
C THR A 262 -19.13 -3.03 -15.99
N SER A 263 -18.50 -1.88 -15.74
CA SER A 263 -18.75 -0.62 -16.47
C SER A 263 -17.43 0.01 -16.86
N LEU A 264 -16.95 -0.38 -18.04
CA LEU A 264 -15.63 -0.04 -18.55
C LEU A 264 -15.68 0.29 -20.05
N PRO A 265 -16.10 1.52 -20.40
CA PRO A 265 -16.31 1.91 -21.80
C PRO A 265 -15.15 1.66 -22.76
N TYR A 266 -13.91 1.86 -22.31
CA TYR A 266 -12.69 1.78 -23.12
C TYR A 266 -11.81 0.56 -22.82
N PHE A 267 -12.38 -0.50 -22.23
CA PHE A 267 -11.63 -1.69 -21.84
C PHE A 267 -12.05 -2.89 -22.66
N ALA A 268 -11.15 -3.45 -23.46
CA ALA A 268 -11.41 -4.73 -24.09
C ALA A 268 -11.65 -5.79 -23.00
N GLN A 269 -12.79 -6.47 -23.02
CA GLN A 269 -13.16 -7.46 -22.01
C GLN A 269 -13.03 -8.86 -22.60
N HIS A 270 -12.40 -9.75 -21.84
CA HIS A 270 -12.26 -11.15 -22.16
C HIS A 270 -12.69 -11.98 -20.96
N ILE A 271 -13.76 -12.74 -21.13
CA ILE A 271 -14.31 -13.64 -20.14
C ILE A 271 -13.94 -15.07 -20.57
N GLY A 272 -13.07 -15.72 -19.81
CA GLY A 272 -12.64 -17.08 -20.04
C GLY A 272 -13.75 -18.10 -19.79
N ASN A 273 -13.42 -19.39 -19.90
CA ASN A 273 -14.37 -20.46 -19.60
C ASN A 273 -14.55 -20.65 -18.08
N LEU A 274 -15.58 -20.02 -17.54
CA LEU A 274 -15.90 -20.09 -16.11
C LEU A 274 -16.71 -21.36 -15.73
N SER A 275 -17.13 -22.17 -16.69
CA SER A 275 -17.90 -23.39 -16.44
C SER A 275 -16.98 -24.63 -16.42
N PRO A 276 -17.19 -25.59 -15.50
CA PRO A 276 -18.26 -25.67 -14.51
C PRO A 276 -17.90 -25.07 -13.14
N GLY A 277 -16.76 -24.40 -12.99
CA GLY A 277 -16.24 -24.00 -11.68
C GLY A 277 -17.00 -22.85 -11.02
N VAL A 278 -17.60 -21.97 -11.81
CA VAL A 278 -18.31 -20.77 -11.33
C VAL A 278 -19.67 -20.66 -12.00
N SER A 279 -20.65 -20.22 -11.22
CA SER A 279 -22.01 -19.93 -11.65
C SER A 279 -22.40 -18.52 -11.20
N PHE A 280 -23.19 -17.84 -12.02
CA PHE A 280 -23.62 -16.46 -11.76
C PHE A 280 -25.14 -16.40 -11.64
N GLY A 281 -25.65 -15.52 -10.78
CA GLY A 281 -27.04 -15.06 -10.87
C GLY A 281 -27.19 -14.10 -12.05
N THR A 282 -26.62 -12.90 -11.91
CA THR A 282 -26.66 -11.88 -12.97
C THR A 282 -25.26 -11.51 -13.45
N VAL A 283 -25.09 -11.38 -14.76
CA VAL A 283 -23.87 -10.83 -15.37
C VAL A 283 -24.24 -9.63 -16.23
N VAL A 284 -23.67 -8.47 -15.90
CA VAL A 284 -23.82 -7.23 -16.67
C VAL A 284 -22.44 -6.82 -17.17
N LEU A 285 -22.26 -6.78 -18.48
CA LEU A 285 -20.99 -6.36 -19.10
C LEU A 285 -21.23 -5.11 -19.93
N GLU A 286 -20.67 -3.98 -19.49
CA GLU A 286 -20.75 -2.70 -20.20
C GLU A 286 -19.36 -2.28 -20.69
N GLY A 287 -19.22 -2.10 -22.01
CA GLY A 287 -17.95 -1.81 -22.68
C GLY A 287 -18.12 -1.25 -24.09
N SER A 288 -19.01 -0.28 -24.29
CA SER A 288 -19.53 0.10 -25.62
C SER A 288 -18.48 0.52 -26.67
N ASN A 289 -17.28 0.99 -26.27
CA ASN A 289 -16.23 1.44 -27.17
C ASN A 289 -15.07 0.44 -27.29
N SER A 290 -15.30 -0.81 -26.91
CA SER A 290 -14.30 -1.87 -26.89
C SER A 290 -14.92 -3.24 -27.17
N SER A 291 -14.10 -4.23 -27.49
CA SER A 291 -14.58 -5.58 -27.76
C SER A 291 -14.86 -6.33 -26.45
N VAL A 292 -16.00 -7.01 -26.37
CA VAL A 292 -16.30 -7.99 -25.30
C VAL A 292 -16.29 -9.38 -25.91
N THR A 293 -15.44 -10.27 -25.39
CA THR A 293 -15.30 -11.66 -25.83
C THR A 293 -15.60 -12.60 -24.67
N VAL A 294 -16.36 -13.66 -24.94
CA VAL A 294 -16.75 -14.67 -23.94
C VAL A 294 -16.45 -16.05 -24.52
N GLU A 295 -15.61 -16.81 -23.84
CA GLU A 295 -15.33 -18.20 -24.19
C GLU A 295 -16.50 -19.09 -23.76
N VAL A 296 -16.87 -20.05 -24.60
CA VAL A 296 -18.10 -20.84 -24.45
C VAL A 296 -17.97 -21.81 -23.27
N GLY A 297 -18.45 -21.38 -22.10
CA GLY A 297 -18.93 -22.22 -21.01
C GLY A 297 -20.46 -22.29 -21.05
N ILE A 298 -21.06 -23.43 -20.70
CA ILE A 298 -22.52 -23.58 -20.67
C ILE A 298 -23.08 -22.72 -19.53
N PHE A 299 -23.50 -21.49 -19.83
CA PHE A 299 -24.39 -20.74 -18.94
C PHE A 299 -25.72 -21.48 -18.91
N ARG A 300 -25.97 -22.27 -17.86
CA ARG A 300 -27.29 -22.85 -17.64
C ARG A 300 -28.25 -21.69 -17.41
N LYS A 301 -29.02 -21.35 -18.45
CA LYS A 301 -30.20 -20.49 -18.36
C LYS A 301 -31.16 -21.13 -17.34
N SER A 302 -31.10 -20.68 -16.08
CA SER A 302 -32.23 -20.85 -15.18
C SER A 302 -33.31 -19.88 -15.64
N ILE A 303 -34.58 -20.25 -15.49
CA ILE A 303 -35.73 -19.59 -16.14
C ILE A 303 -35.94 -18.11 -15.71
N ASN A 304 -35.06 -17.55 -14.87
CA ASN A 304 -35.11 -16.17 -14.39
C ASN A 304 -33.87 -15.30 -14.71
N ASP A 305 -32.84 -15.82 -15.40
CA ASP A 305 -31.60 -15.05 -15.64
C ASP A 305 -31.73 -14.13 -16.87
N VAL A 306 -31.78 -12.82 -16.63
CA VAL A 306 -31.84 -11.79 -17.67
C VAL A 306 -30.42 -11.35 -18.04
N PHE A 307 -29.88 -11.89 -19.13
CA PHE A 307 -28.71 -11.32 -19.79
C PHE A 307 -29.11 -10.05 -20.55
N THR A 308 -28.84 -8.89 -19.97
CA THR A 308 -29.03 -7.60 -20.66
C THR A 308 -27.69 -7.13 -21.21
N TYR A 309 -27.43 -7.38 -22.49
CA TYR A 309 -26.34 -6.74 -23.22
C TYR A 309 -26.87 -5.43 -23.84
N ARG A 310 -26.36 -4.29 -23.41
CA ARG A 310 -26.58 -2.98 -24.06
C ARG A 310 -25.26 -2.49 -24.66
N GLY A 311 -24.99 -2.88 -25.89
CA GLY A 311 -23.81 -2.43 -26.64
C GLY A 311 -23.92 -2.79 -28.13
N LEU A 312 -23.51 -1.88 -29.01
CA LEU A 312 -23.45 -2.07 -30.47
C LEU A 312 -22.06 -2.59 -30.85
N SER A 313 -21.80 -3.88 -30.71
CA SER A 313 -20.64 -4.54 -31.34
C SER A 313 -20.84 -6.05 -31.43
N SER A 314 -20.28 -6.65 -32.48
CA SER A 314 -20.61 -7.97 -33.00
C SER A 314 -20.21 -9.12 -32.07
N LEU A 315 -21.19 -9.95 -31.71
CA LEU A 315 -20.96 -11.31 -31.23
C LEU A 315 -20.37 -12.16 -32.38
N SER A 316 -19.04 -12.34 -32.39
CA SER A 316 -18.43 -13.37 -33.22
C SER A 316 -18.55 -14.71 -32.49
N LYS A 317 -19.58 -15.50 -32.84
CA LYS A 317 -19.58 -16.94 -32.55
C LYS A 317 -18.54 -17.59 -33.44
N GLN A 318 -17.39 -17.97 -32.88
CA GLN A 318 -16.53 -18.93 -33.55
C GLN A 318 -17.10 -20.32 -33.28
N ASN A 319 -17.81 -20.86 -34.27
CA ASN A 319 -18.17 -22.27 -34.32
C ASN A 319 -16.91 -23.06 -34.70
N LEU A 320 -16.53 -24.02 -33.86
CA LEU A 320 -15.85 -25.24 -34.30
C LEU A 320 -16.92 -26.33 -34.45
#